data_AF-A0A662JQB4-F1
#
_entry.id   AF-A0A662JQB4-F1
#
_cell.length_a   1.000
_cell.length_b   1.000
_cell.length_c   1.000
_cell.angle_alpha   90.00
_cell.angle_beta   90.00
_cell.angle_gamma   90.00
#
_symmetry.space_group_name_H-M   'P 1'
#
loop_
_entity.id
_entity.type
_entity.pdbx_description
1 polymer ?
#
loop_
_entity_poly.entity_id
_entity_poly.type
_entity_poly.pdbx_seq_one_letter_code
_entity_poly.pdbx_strand_id
1 'polypeptide(L)' 'AITELIFDAQDVGFCLATLECDKRSECELVKKSKNLVLKVRRLFELQRRMARERRATSPPPTAYA' A
#
# COMPACT_ATOMS: atom_id res chain seq x y z
N ALA A 1 3.52 -6.91 9.78
CA ALA A 1 3.76 -5.45 9.68
C ALA A 1 3.10 -4.85 8.43
N ILE A 2 2.87 -3.54 8.35
CA ILE A 2 2.29 -2.90 7.14
C ILE A 2 3.14 -3.07 5.87
N THR A 3 4.45 -3.31 6.02
CA THR A 3 5.32 -3.73 4.93
C THR A 3 4.89 -5.08 4.32
N GLU A 4 4.48 -6.05 5.14
CA GLU A 4 3.97 -7.35 4.65
C GLU A 4 2.69 -7.15 3.85
N LEU A 5 1.76 -6.31 4.31
CA LEU A 5 0.55 -5.96 3.56
C LEU A 5 0.84 -5.32 2.19
N ILE A 6 1.96 -4.63 2.05
CA ILE A 6 2.39 -4.05 0.76
C ILE A 6 2.90 -5.16 -0.16
N PHE A 7 3.71 -6.09 0.35
CA PHE A 7 4.19 -7.23 -0.43
C PHE A 7 3.02 -8.12 -0.86
N ASP A 8 2.10 -8.44 0.05
CA ASP A 8 0.90 -9.22 -0.27
C ASP A 8 0.05 -8.54 -1.36
N ALA A 9 -0.09 -7.22 -1.32
CA ALA A 9 -0.83 -6.48 -2.34
C ALA A 9 -0.11 -6.41 -3.69
N GLN A 10 1.23 -6.41 -3.70
CA GLN A 10 2.03 -6.51 -4.92
C GLN A 10 1.87 -7.89 -5.56
N ASP A 11 1.90 -8.96 -4.76
CA ASP A 11 1.68 -10.33 -5.23
C ASP A 11 0.29 -10.50 -5.84
N VAL A 12 -0.76 -9.98 -5.19
CA VAL A 12 -2.11 -9.93 -5.77
C VAL A 12 -2.13 -9.14 -7.09
N GLY A 13 -1.35 -8.06 -7.18
CA GLY A 13 -1.17 -7.30 -8.42
C GLY A 13 -0.54 -8.12 -9.55
N PHE A 14 0.50 -8.90 -9.25
CA PHE A 14 1.14 -9.81 -10.21
C PHE A 14 0.17 -10.91 -10.64
N CYS A 15 -0.49 -11.59 -9.69
CA CYS A 15 -1.48 -12.62 -10.00
C CYS A 15 -2.60 -12.08 -10.89
N LEU A 16 -3.09 -10.87 -10.62
CA LEU A 16 -4.09 -10.22 -11.48
C LEU A 16 -3.55 -9.91 -12.87
N ALA A 17 -2.28 -9.50 -12.99
CA ALA A 17 -1.67 -9.16 -14.28
C ALA A 17 -1.59 -10.39 -15.18
N THR A 18 -1.20 -11.53 -14.62
CA THR A 18 -1.08 -12.83 -15.30
C THR A 18 -2.38 -13.60 -15.39
N LEU A 19 -3.47 -13.14 -14.75
CA LEU A 19 -4.77 -13.79 -14.81
C LEU A 19 -5.36 -13.68 -16.21
N GLU A 20 -5.53 -14.82 -16.86
CA GLU A 20 -6.32 -14.94 -18.09
C GLU A 20 -7.82 -14.91 -17.73
N CYS A 21 -8.53 -13.91 -18.24
CA CYS A 21 -9.95 -13.73 -17.98
C CYS A 21 -10.61 -13.09 -19.19
N ASP A 22 -11.44 -13.85 -19.91
CA ASP A 22 -12.07 -13.44 -21.17
C ASP A 22 -12.91 -12.18 -21.04
N LYS A 23 -13.51 -11.96 -19.86
CA LYS A 23 -14.30 -10.77 -19.52
C LYS A 23 -13.69 -9.98 -18.38
N ARG A 24 -12.38 -9.72 -18.45
CA ARG A 24 -11.62 -9.01 -17.39
C ARG A 24 -12.23 -7.66 -16.98
N SER A 25 -12.86 -6.95 -17.90
CA SER A 25 -13.58 -5.68 -17.64
C SER A 25 -14.83 -5.85 -16.77
N GLU A 26 -15.50 -6.99 -16.87
CA GLU A 26 -16.75 -7.31 -16.15
C GLU A 26 -16.50 -8.18 -14.91
N CYS A 27 -15.34 -8.83 -14.82
CA CYS A 27 -14.99 -9.76 -13.76
C CYS A 27 -14.97 -9.10 -12.37
N GLU A 28 -15.89 -9.51 -11.51
CA GLU A 28 -16.03 -8.99 -10.14
C GLU A 28 -14.78 -9.24 -9.28
N LEU A 29 -14.09 -10.38 -9.48
CA LEU A 29 -12.83 -10.65 -8.77
C LEU A 29 -11.77 -9.62 -9.14
N VAL A 30 -11.65 -9.27 -10.42
CA VAL A 30 -10.70 -8.25 -10.90
C VAL A 30 -11.06 -6.87 -10.33
N LYS A 31 -12.34 -6.49 -10.30
CA LYS A 31 -12.80 -5.22 -9.71
C LYS A 31 -12.50 -5.14 -8.21
N LYS A 32 -12.86 -6.19 -7.45
CA LYS A 32 -12.60 -6.26 -6.00
C LYS A 32 -11.11 -6.20 -5.68
N SER A 33 -10.30 -6.92 -6.46
CA SER A 33 -8.86 -6.97 -6.24
C SER A 33 -8.17 -5.65 -6.63
N LYS A 34 -8.60 -4.98 -7.72
CA LYS A 34 -8.15 -3.61 -8.03
C LYS A 34 -8.50 -2.62 -6.91
N ASN A 35 -9.71 -2.70 -6.36
CA ASN A 35 -10.14 -1.86 -5.24
C ASN A 35 -9.29 -2.12 -3.98
N LEU A 36 -8.96 -3.38 -3.70
CA LEU A 36 -8.07 -3.76 -2.60
C LEU A 36 -6.69 -3.10 -2.74
N VAL A 37 -6.06 -3.21 -3.92
CA VAL A 37 -4.76 -2.59 -4.21
C VAL A 37 -4.79 -1.07 -3.99
N LEU A 38 -5.87 -0.39 -4.41
CA LEU A 38 -6.03 1.05 -4.19
C LEU A 38 -6.13 1.41 -2.69
N LYS A 39 -6.87 0.63 -1.91
CA LYS A 39 -6.99 0.83 -0.46
C LYS A 39 -5.66 0.62 0.26
N VAL A 40 -4.92 -0.42 -0.09
CA VAL A 40 -3.58 -0.68 0.48
C VAL A 40 -2.62 0.46 0.15
N ARG A 41 -2.62 0.96 -1.09
CA ARG A 41 -1.82 2.13 -1.47
C ARG A 41 -2.16 3.35 -0.61
N ARG A 42 -3.45 3.59 -0.34
CA ARG A 42 -3.89 4.71 0.50
C ARG A 42 -3.44 4.56 1.96
N LEU A 43 -3.53 3.36 2.52
CA LEU A 43 -3.02 3.07 3.86
C LEU A 43 -1.52 3.37 3.97
N PHE A 44 -0.76 3.03 2.94
CA PHE A 44 0.66 3.31 2.90
C PHE A 44 0.97 4.82 2.81
N GLU A 45 0.22 5.58 2.01
CA GLU A 45 0.33 7.04 1.98
C GLU A 45 0.10 7.68 3.35
N LEU A 46 -0.93 7.21 4.08
CA LEU A 46 -1.23 7.67 5.43
C LEU A 46 -0.11 7.34 6.40
N GLN A 47 0.40 6.10 6.37
CA GLN A 47 1.52 5.71 7.22
C GLN A 47 2.76 6.57 6.96
N ARG A 48 3.11 6.83 5.68
CA ARG A 48 4.23 7.72 5.33
C ARG A 48 4.02 9.14 5.84
N ARG A 49 2.80 9.66 5.78
CA ARG A 49 2.46 10.99 6.32
C ARG A 49 2.64 11.03 7.83
N MET A 50 2.08 10.07 8.55
CA MET A 50 2.22 9.96 10.01
C MET A 50 3.69 9.86 10.43
N ALA A 51 4.50 9.08 9.70
CA ALA A 51 5.94 8.96 9.97
C ALA A 51 6.68 10.29 9.77
N ARG A 52 6.30 11.10 8.76
CA ARG A 52 6.87 12.44 8.54
C ARG A 52 6.45 13.42 9.62
N GLU A 53 5.18 13.43 10.00
CA GLU A 53 4.65 14.29 11.06
C GLU A 53 5.32 13.99 12.41
N ARG A 54 5.54 12.72 12.73
CA ARG A 54 6.32 12.30 13.92
C ARG A 54 7.75 12.81 13.90
N ARG A 55 8.42 12.82 12.75
CA ARG A 55 9.78 13.36 12.61
C ARG A 55 9.83 14.89 12.71
N ALA A 56 8.78 15.57 12.27
CA ALA A 56 8.69 17.03 12.35
C ALA A 56 8.42 17.52 13.79
N THR A 57 7.86 16.68 14.66
CA THR A 57 7.55 17.00 16.05
C THR A 57 8.63 16.58 17.04
N SER A 58 9.62 15.78 16.62
CA SER A 58 10.78 15.46 17.46
C SER A 58 11.74 16.66 17.54
N PRO A 59 12.12 17.11 18.74
CA PRO A 59 13.12 18.16 18.90
C PRO A 59 14.46 17.69 18.29
N PRO A 60 15.28 18.63 17.77
CA PRO A 60 16.58 18.26 17.21
C PRO A 60 17.42 17.53 18.27
N PRO A 61 18.27 16.55 17.87
CA PRO A 61 19.18 15.92 18.80
C PRO A 61 20.04 17.01 19.43
N THR A 62 20.02 17.12 20.75
CA THR A 62 20.96 17.97 21.48
C THR A 62 22.36 17.42 21.24
N ALA A 63 23.05 17.98 20.24
CA ALA A 63 24.50 17.93 20.18
C ALA A 63 25.01 18.60 21.47
N TYR A 64 26.04 18.02 22.07
CA TYR A 64 26.73 18.46 23.30
C TYR A 64 26.13 17.95 24.62
N ALA A 65 26.73 16.86 25.11
CA ALA A 65 26.99 16.59 26.51
C ALA A 65 28.50 16.40 26.66
#